data_AF-A0A952D8W1-F1
#
_entry.id   AF-A0A952D8W1-F1
#
_cell.length_a   1.000
_cell.length_b   1.000
_cell.length_c   1.000
_cell.angle_alpha   90.00
_cell.angle_beta   90.00
_cell.angle_gamma   90.00
#
_symmetry.space_group_name_H-M   'P 1'
#
loop_
_entity.id
_entity.type
_entity.pdbx_description
1 polymer ?
#
loop_
_entity_poly.entity_id
_entity_poly.type
_entity_poly.pdbx_seq_one_letter_code
_entity_poly.pdbx_strand_id
1 'polypeptide(L)'
;DNDQRAEAILRENMDKLHAMAGALIKYETIDEPQLKDIMAGREPRPPEGWDSSGPTPTPSSPPPTGSSKGDPALGEPAKQH
;
A
#
# COMPACT_ATOMS: atom_id res chain seq x y z
N ASP A 1 -22.90 -24.47 -25.20
CA ASP A 1 -21.72 -23.80 -25.78
C ASP A 1 -20.77 -23.29 -24.72
N ASN A 2 -19.48 -23.20 -25.05
CA ASN A 2 -18.47 -22.66 -24.14
C ASN A 2 -18.72 -21.17 -23.84
N ASP A 3 -19.13 -20.39 -24.85
CA ASP A 3 -19.36 -18.95 -24.72
C ASP A 3 -20.49 -18.63 -23.75
N GLN A 4 -21.62 -19.33 -23.84
CA GLN A 4 -22.75 -19.15 -22.91
C GLN A 4 -22.37 -19.48 -21.46
N ARG A 5 -21.54 -20.52 -21.27
CA ARG A 5 -21.04 -20.90 -19.95
C ARG A 5 -20.05 -19.88 -19.39
N ALA A 6 -19.14 -19.36 -20.23
CA ALA A 6 -18.24 -18.29 -19.85
C ALA A 6 -19.02 -17.02 -19.47
N GLU A 7 -20.04 -16.65 -20.25
CA GLU A 7 -20.91 -15.51 -19.95
C GLU A 7 -21.63 -15.68 -18.61
N ALA A 8 -22.21 -16.84 -18.34
CA ALA A 8 -22.88 -17.12 -17.08
C ALA A 8 -21.92 -16.96 -15.88
N ILE A 9 -20.71 -17.54 -15.98
CA ILE A 9 -19.68 -17.43 -14.93
C ILE A 9 -19.31 -15.96 -14.68
N LEU A 10 -19.14 -15.16 -15.74
CA LEU A 10 -18.83 -13.74 -15.60
C LEU A 10 -19.98 -12.97 -14.94
N ARG A 11 -21.22 -13.24 -15.35
CA ARG A 11 -22.43 -12.62 -14.77
C ARG A 11 -22.64 -12.96 -13.30
N GLU A 12 -22.35 -14.20 -12.91
CA GLU A 12 -22.42 -14.65 -11.51
C GLU A 12 -21.35 -14.00 -10.61
N ASN A 13 -20.28 -13.46 -11.20
CA ASN A 13 -19.13 -12.87 -10.49
C ASN A 13 -18.95 -11.37 -10.79
N MET A 14 -20.03 -10.67 -11.15
CA MET A 14 -20.00 -9.23 -11.48
C MET A 14 -19.46 -8.37 -10.33
N ASP A 15 -19.70 -8.75 -9.08
CA ASP A 15 -19.15 -8.12 -7.88
C ASP A 15 -17.61 -8.10 -7.92
N LYS A 16 -17.00 -9.23 -8.26
CA LYS A 16 -15.54 -9.38 -8.37
C LYS A 16 -15.00 -8.61 -9.57
N LEU A 17 -15.72 -8.62 -10.69
CA LEU A 17 -15.35 -7.84 -11.88
C LEU A 17 -15.33 -6.34 -11.57
N HIS A 18 -16.34 -5.83 -10.84
CA HIS A 18 -16.39 -4.44 -10.42
C HIS A 18 -15.27 -4.11 -9.42
N ALA A 19 -14.95 -5.00 -8.49
CA ALA A 19 -13.84 -4.83 -7.57
C ALA A 19 -12.48 -4.80 -8.31
N MET A 20 -12.27 -5.68 -9.30
CA MET A 20 -11.07 -5.65 -10.15
C MET A 20 -10.99 -4.35 -10.97
N ALA A 21 -12.10 -3.90 -11.56
CA ALA A 21 -12.12 -2.64 -12.29
C ALA A 21 -11.78 -1.44 -11.38
N GLY A 22 -12.35 -1.39 -10.18
CA GLY A 22 -12.04 -0.35 -9.19
C GLY A 22 -10.58 -0.36 -8.75
N ALA A 23 -10.01 -1.56 -8.53
CA ALA A 23 -8.62 -1.71 -8.20
C ALA A 23 -7.69 -1.26 -9.33
N LEU A 24 -7.99 -1.61 -10.59
CA LEU A 24 -7.21 -1.13 -11.74
C LEU A 24 -7.31 0.38 -11.92
N ILE A 25 -8.47 1.00 -11.66
CA ILE A 25 -8.59 2.47 -11.71
C ILE A 25 -7.73 3.12 -10.62
N LYS A 26 -7.68 2.54 -9.43
CA LYS A 26 -6.97 3.10 -8.28
C LYS A 26 -5.46 2.88 -8.34
N TYR A 27 -5.04 1.69 -8.78
CA TYR A 27 -3.68 1.19 -8.64
C TYR A 27 -2.99 0.88 -9.97
N GLU A 28 -3.69 0.95 -11.10
CA GLU A 28 -3.23 0.60 -12.46
C GLU A 28 -2.93 -0.88 -12.69
N THR A 29 -2.30 -1.55 -11.73
CA THR A 29 -1.92 -2.96 -11.78
C THR A 29 -2.55 -3.76 -10.63
N ILE A 30 -2.72 -5.06 -10.87
CA ILE A 30 -3.19 -6.03 -9.88
C ILE A 30 -2.26 -7.24 -9.89
N ASP A 31 -1.72 -7.58 -8.73
CA ASP A 31 -0.94 -8.78 -8.49
C ASP A 31 -1.78 -9.89 -7.83
N GLU A 32 -1.23 -11.11 -7.80
CA GLU A 32 -1.89 -12.29 -7.24
C GLU A 32 -2.48 -12.10 -5.82
N PRO A 33 -1.81 -11.42 -4.86
CA PRO A 33 -2.38 -11.21 -3.54
C PRO A 33 -3.67 -10.38 -3.56
N GLN A 34 -3.73 -9.37 -4.43
CA GLN A 34 -4.88 -8.49 -4.57
C GLN A 34 -6.03 -9.22 -5.27
N LEU A 35 -5.72 -10.03 -6.28
CA LEU A 35 -6.70 -10.90 -6.92
C LEU A 35 -7.30 -11.89 -5.91
N LYS A 36 -6.49 -12.50 -5.03
CA LYS A 36 -6.98 -13.40 -3.98
C LYS A 36 -7.93 -12.71 -3.01
N ASP A 37 -7.64 -11.47 -2.62
CA ASP A 37 -8.54 -10.69 -1.77
C ASP A 37 -9.89 -10.48 -2.47
N ILE A 38 -9.88 -10.09 -3.74
CA ILE A 38 -11.11 -9.89 -4.53
C ILE A 38 -11.91 -11.21 -4.68
N MET A 39 -11.21 -12.31 -4.98
CA MET A 39 -11.85 -13.63 -5.10
C MET A 39 -12.47 -14.10 -3.78
N ALA A 40 -11.90 -13.68 -2.64
CA ALA A 40 -12.45 -13.92 -1.30
C ALA A 40 -13.57 -12.94 -0.91
N GLY A 41 -13.96 -12.02 -1.79
CA GLY A 41 -14.97 -10.98 -1.51
C GLY A 41 -14.48 -9.89 -0.56
N ARG A 42 -13.15 -9.70 -0.45
CA ARG A 42 -12.52 -8.66 0.36
C ARG A 42 -12.07 -7.51 -0.52
N GLU A 43 -11.87 -6.35 0.10
CA GLU A 43 -11.29 -5.20 -0.59
C GLU A 43 -9.79 -5.47 -0.91
N PRO A 44 -9.35 -5.27 -2.15
CA PRO A 44 -7.96 -5.51 -2.53
C PRO A 44 -7.02 -4.55 -1.81
N ARG A 45 -5.94 -5.12 -1.26
CA ARG A 45 -4.82 -4.34 -0.71
C ARG A 45 -4.10 -3.52 -1.80
N PRO A 46 -3.34 -2.48 -1.44
CA PRO A 46 -2.45 -1.80 -2.39
C PRO A 46 -1.38 -2.76 -2.96
N PRO A 47 -0.89 -2.51 -4.19
CA PRO A 47 0.26 -3.24 -4.73
C PRO A 47 1.52 -3.08 -3.89
N GLU A 48 2.49 -3.97 -4.08
CA GLU A 48 3.79 -3.84 -3.44
C GLU A 48 4.51 -2.56 -3.91
N GLY A 49 5.08 -1.80 -2.99
CA GLY A 49 5.71 -0.50 -3.31
C GLY A 49 4.74 0.64 -3.63
N TRP A 50 3.42 0.45 -3.41
CA TRP A 50 2.46 1.54 -3.53
C TRP A 50 2.57 2.52 -2.36
N ASP A 51 3.31 3.61 -2.57
CA ASP A 51 3.36 4.73 -1.66
C ASP A 51 2.10 5.60 -1.83
N SER A 52 1.20 5.56 -0.84
CA SER A 52 0.02 6.45 -0.82
C SER A 52 0.37 7.92 -0.50
N SER A 53 1.64 8.32 -0.65
CA SER A 53 2.09 9.70 -0.53
C SER A 53 1.70 10.50 -1.79
N GLY A 54 0.40 10.71 -1.98
CA GLY A 54 -0.05 11.98 -2.56
C GLY A 54 0.42 13.13 -1.67
N PRO A 55 0.47 14.39 -2.17
CA PRO A 55 0.99 15.52 -1.41
C PRO A 55 0.17 15.69 -0.13
N THR A 56 0.68 15.16 0.96
CA THR A 56 0.26 15.52 2.29
C THR A 56 0.76 16.95 2.48
N PRO A 57 -0.11 17.96 2.72
CA PRO A 57 0.38 19.16 3.37
C PRO A 57 0.84 18.71 4.75
N THR A 58 2.14 18.48 4.88
CA THR A 58 2.78 18.17 6.15
C THR A 58 2.76 19.45 6.99
N PRO A 59 2.05 19.52 8.13
CA PRO A 59 2.51 20.41 9.18
C PRO A 59 3.83 19.82 9.69
N SER A 60 4.89 20.61 9.62
CA SER A 60 6.23 20.24 10.03
C SER A 60 6.26 19.55 11.40
N SER A 61 6.84 18.36 11.45
CA SER A 61 7.43 17.82 12.67
C SER A 61 8.74 17.12 12.30
N PRO A 62 9.83 17.33 13.07
CA PRO A 62 11.17 16.93 12.67
C PRO A 62 11.35 15.41 12.75
N PRO A 63 12.27 14.83 11.96
CA PRO A 63 12.41 13.38 11.85
C PRO A 63 13.02 12.74 13.11
N PRO A 64 12.59 11.54 13.51
CA PRO A 64 13.28 10.77 14.53
C PRO A 64 14.61 10.25 13.97
N THR A 65 15.70 10.61 14.66
CA THR A 65 17.07 10.20 14.34
C THR A 65 17.37 8.85 15.01
N GLY A 66 17.93 7.90 14.26
CA GLY A 66 18.55 6.67 14.77
C GLY A 66 18.74 5.66 13.64
N SER A 67 19.90 5.08 13.34
CA SER A 67 21.15 4.96 14.08
C SER A 67 22.27 4.61 13.09
N SER A 68 23.45 5.24 13.19
CA SER A 68 24.70 4.63 12.73
C SER A 68 25.91 5.20 13.46
N LYS A 69 26.35 4.44 14.47
CA LYS A 69 27.74 4.11 14.84
C LYS A 69 28.80 5.26 14.88
N GLY A 70 29.25 5.57 16.09
CA GLY A 70 30.56 6.22 16.33
C GLY A 70 30.68 6.95 17.68
N ASP A 71 31.05 6.24 18.75
CA ASP A 71 31.81 6.84 19.87
C ASP A 71 33.27 7.07 19.41
N PRO A 72 34.06 8.06 19.92
CA PRO A 72 34.06 8.54 21.30
C PRO A 72 34.23 10.07 21.49
N ALA A 73 33.75 10.60 22.62
CA ALA A 73 34.44 11.58 23.49
C ALA A 73 33.45 12.19 24.48
N LEU A 74 33.51 11.66 25.69
CA LEU A 74 32.66 11.98 26.83
C LEU A 74 33.12 13.29 27.49
N GLY A 75 32.25 14.31 27.40
CA GLY A 75 32.06 15.47 28.28
C GLY A 75 33.17 16.01 29.20
N GLU A 76 33.50 17.29 29.00
CA GLU A 76 33.79 18.22 30.11
C GLU A 76 32.64 19.25 30.22
N PRO A 77 31.93 19.35 31.35
CA PRO A 77 30.95 20.41 31.55
C PRO A 77 31.66 21.71 31.97
N ALA A 78 31.55 22.76 31.15
CA ALA A 78 31.99 24.10 31.53
C ALA A 78 31.17 24.61 32.73
N LYS A 79 31.86 24.83 33.85
CA LYS A 79 31.31 25.46 35.07
C LYS A 79 31.04 26.94 34.79
N GLN A 80 29.81 27.38 35.06
CA GLN A 80 29.47 28.79 35.14
C GLN A 80 30.08 29.37 36.42
N HIS A 81 30.76 30.51 36.30
CA HIS A 81 31.09 31.42 37.39
C HIS A 81 31.10 32.85 36.87
#